data_AF-A0A914ENL6-F1
#
_entry.id   AF-A0A914ENL6-F1
#
_cell.length_a   1.000
_cell.length_b   1.000
_cell.length_c   1.000
_cell.angle_alpha   90.00
_cell.angle_beta   90.00
_cell.angle_gamma   90.00
#
_symmetry.space_group_name_H-M   'P 1'
#
loop_
_entity.id
_entity.type
_entity.pdbx_description
1 polymer ?
#
loop_
_entity_poly.entity_id
_entity_poly.type
_entity_poly.pdbx_seq_one_letter_code
_entity_poly.pdbx_strand_id
1 'polypeptide(L)'
;MSDDSTDYDCSVFPNQTYFRPHFFSCHNDEAPPKLVVHDSAVANATGDYHYPLDFTQHVRFFFDVTSFANRRYDNMRAEVYLYKRRTGWLGCGWLFLPTFGIIDNYDVCDDNLSCPVYPGRQVIEIVIRPKIIFSGIFKMIHNKKTPYQLVIRLVNNRKPTEELMCVVYQSKIDF
;
A
#
# COMPACT_ATOMS: atom_id res chain seq x y z
N MET A 1 30.53 -0.35 -32.75
CA MET A 1 29.56 -1.11 -31.95
C MET A 1 30.00 -1.04 -30.51
N SER A 2 29.35 -0.22 -29.71
CA SER A 2 29.56 -0.15 -28.26
C SER A 2 28.41 -0.92 -27.64
N ASP A 3 28.70 -2.09 -27.05
CA ASP A 3 27.74 -2.81 -26.23
C ASP A 3 27.55 -2.02 -24.93
N ASP A 4 26.43 -1.31 -24.84
CA ASP A 4 25.96 -0.63 -23.63
C ASP A 4 25.16 -1.64 -22.80
N SER A 5 25.88 -2.52 -22.08
CA SER A 5 25.26 -3.34 -21.04
C SER A 5 25.09 -2.48 -19.78
N THR A 6 24.00 -1.71 -19.75
CA THR A 6 23.51 -1.11 -18.50
C THR A 6 23.00 -2.23 -17.60
N ASP A 7 23.91 -2.81 -16.82
CA ASP A 7 23.57 -3.67 -15.69
C ASP A 7 22.86 -2.80 -14.65
N TYR A 8 21.53 -2.77 -14.70
CA TYR A 8 20.73 -2.13 -13.68
C TYR A 8 20.98 -2.87 -12.37
N ASP A 9 21.80 -2.30 -11.47
CA ASP A 9 22.00 -2.84 -10.13
C ASP A 9 20.70 -2.70 -9.32
N CYS A 10 19.84 -3.72 -9.48
CA CYS A 10 18.57 -3.84 -8.79
C CYS A 10 18.73 -4.21 -7.30
N SER A 11 19.96 -4.30 -6.78
CA SER A 11 20.22 -4.46 -5.35
C SER A 11 20.00 -3.15 -4.57
N VAL A 12 19.98 -2.01 -5.27
CA VAL A 12 19.70 -0.71 -4.67
C VAL A 12 18.21 -0.55 -4.42
N PHE A 13 17.85 -0.21 -3.18
CA PHE A 13 16.48 0.09 -2.79
C PHE A 13 15.99 1.35 -3.53
N PRO A 14 14.86 1.29 -4.26
CA PRO A 14 14.32 2.46 -4.95
C PRO A 14 13.93 3.54 -3.95
N ASN A 15 13.95 4.82 -4.34
CA ASN A 15 13.39 5.93 -3.55
C ASN A 15 13.87 6.01 -2.08
N GLN A 16 15.13 5.63 -1.82
CA GLN A 16 15.72 5.57 -0.47
C GLN A 16 14.96 4.66 0.52
N THR A 17 14.20 3.69 -0.01
CA THR A 17 13.36 2.78 0.77
C THR A 17 14.13 1.78 1.61
N TYR A 18 15.44 1.95 1.72
CA TYR A 18 16.27 1.27 2.71
C TYR A 18 16.13 1.89 4.11
N PHE A 19 15.81 3.19 4.20
CA PHE A 19 15.82 3.95 5.46
C PHE A 19 14.43 4.36 5.94
N ARG A 20 13.46 4.51 5.02
CA ARG A 20 12.10 5.00 5.32
C ARG A 20 11.12 4.51 4.25
N PRO A 21 9.81 4.44 4.53
CA PRO A 21 8.84 4.19 3.48
C PRO A 21 8.80 5.38 2.51
N HIS A 22 8.52 5.09 1.24
CA HIS A 22 8.21 6.08 0.22
C HIS A 22 6.83 5.78 -0.35
N PHE A 23 5.98 6.80 -0.48
CA PHE A 23 4.64 6.62 -1.04
C PHE A 23 4.37 7.55 -2.22
N PHE A 24 3.44 7.14 -3.08
CA PHE A 24 2.94 7.94 -4.20
C PHE A 24 1.55 7.45 -4.63
N SER A 25 0.77 8.31 -5.27
CA SER A 25 -0.55 7.95 -5.82
C SER A 25 -0.43 7.14 -7.12
N CYS A 26 -1.32 6.16 -7.33
CA CYS A 26 -1.31 5.26 -8.50
C CYS A 26 -2.60 5.26 -9.32
N HIS A 27 -3.37 6.35 -9.26
CA HIS A 27 -4.58 6.45 -10.08
C HIS A 27 -4.23 6.39 -11.57
N ASN A 28 -5.17 5.92 -12.38
CA ASN A 28 -5.07 6.02 -13.84
C ASN A 28 -5.32 7.48 -14.28
N ASP A 29 -4.64 7.95 -15.30
CA ASP A 29 -4.79 9.33 -15.83
C ASP A 29 -6.15 9.54 -16.53
N GLU A 30 -6.84 8.46 -16.90
CA GLU A 30 -8.15 8.50 -17.57
C GLU A 30 -9.29 9.01 -16.68
N ALA A 31 -9.15 8.94 -15.34
CA ALA A 31 -10.16 9.44 -14.41
C ALA A 31 -9.51 9.99 -13.12
N PRO A 32 -9.82 11.24 -12.71
CA PRO A 32 -9.26 11.79 -11.49
C PRO A 32 -9.78 11.02 -10.26
N PRO A 33 -8.93 10.79 -9.24
CA PRO A 33 -9.34 10.09 -8.03
C PRO A 33 -10.41 10.89 -7.27
N LYS A 34 -11.33 10.19 -6.61
CA LYS A 34 -12.36 10.85 -5.78
C LYS A 34 -11.80 11.40 -4.48
N LEU A 35 -10.76 10.74 -3.96
CA LEU A 35 -9.99 11.12 -2.79
C LEU A 35 -8.55 11.40 -3.23
N VAL A 36 -8.17 12.68 -3.26
CA VAL A 36 -6.80 13.11 -3.58
C VAL A 36 -5.96 13.04 -2.31
N VAL A 37 -4.85 12.32 -2.35
CA VAL A 37 -3.91 12.15 -1.23
C VAL A 37 -2.86 13.25 -1.27
N HIS A 38 -2.69 13.97 -0.16
CA HIS A 38 -1.69 15.03 0.00
C HIS A 38 -0.48 14.56 0.80
N ASP A 39 -0.73 13.77 1.84
CA ASP A 39 0.31 13.24 2.72
C ASP A 39 -0.09 11.87 3.27
N SER A 40 0.90 11.14 3.77
CA SER A 40 0.66 9.85 4.39
C SER A 40 1.67 9.49 5.47
N ALA A 41 1.16 8.86 6.53
CA ALA A 41 1.95 8.39 7.65
C ALA A 41 1.62 6.92 7.94
N VAL A 42 2.60 6.21 8.51
CA VAL A 42 2.45 4.81 8.91
C VAL A 42 2.84 4.65 10.37
N ALA A 43 2.04 3.91 11.11
CA ALA A 43 2.28 3.59 12.51
C ALA A 43 2.02 2.11 12.80
N ASN A 44 2.60 1.62 13.90
CA ASN A 44 2.27 0.33 14.47
C ASN A 44 0.90 0.37 15.21
N ALA A 45 0.54 -0.72 15.89
CA ALA A 45 -0.70 -0.79 16.64
C ALA A 45 -0.83 0.24 17.78
N THR A 46 0.28 0.66 18.39
CA THR A 46 0.30 1.65 19.49
C THR A 46 0.26 3.10 19.00
N GLY A 47 0.42 3.33 17.69
CA GLY A 47 0.45 4.67 17.09
C GLY A 47 1.87 5.23 16.92
N ASP A 48 2.90 4.45 17.23
CA ASP A 48 4.29 4.85 17.07
C ASP A 48 4.79 4.58 15.65
N TYR A 49 5.65 5.47 15.15
CA TYR A 49 6.38 5.22 13.91
C TYR A 49 7.39 4.10 14.12
N HIS A 50 7.29 3.04 13.32
CA HIS A 50 8.23 1.93 13.33
C HIS A 50 8.65 1.58 11.91
N TYR A 51 9.95 1.40 11.70
CA TYR A 51 10.52 1.01 10.41
C TYR A 51 11.63 -0.04 10.62
N PRO A 52 11.67 -1.15 9.86
CA PRO A 52 10.75 -1.56 8.78
C PRO A 52 9.29 -1.72 9.18
N LEU A 53 8.40 -1.82 8.18
CA LEU A 53 7.00 -2.13 8.44
C LEU A 53 6.90 -3.56 8.97
N ASP A 54 6.26 -3.75 10.11
CA ASP A 54 6.16 -5.04 10.76
C ASP A 54 4.79 -5.68 10.51
N PHE A 55 4.75 -6.67 9.61
CA PHE A 55 3.53 -7.40 9.24
C PHE A 55 3.30 -8.62 10.15
N THR A 56 4.00 -8.74 11.27
CA THR A 56 3.63 -9.66 12.37
C THR A 56 2.52 -9.08 13.25
N GLN A 57 2.26 -7.78 13.14
CA GLN A 57 1.25 -7.03 13.88
C GLN A 57 0.36 -6.20 12.95
N HIS A 58 -0.65 -5.53 13.51
CA HIS A 58 -1.47 -4.58 12.76
C HIS A 58 -0.64 -3.36 12.37
N VAL A 59 -0.81 -2.91 11.13
CA VAL A 59 -0.17 -1.70 10.61
C VAL A 59 -1.25 -0.69 10.25
N ARG A 60 -1.10 0.53 10.77
CA ARG A 60 -2.05 1.63 10.62
C ARG A 60 -1.50 2.62 9.60
N PHE A 61 -2.26 2.90 8.54
CA PHE A 61 -1.93 3.87 7.52
C PHE A 61 -2.86 5.06 7.64
N PHE A 62 -2.30 6.26 7.74
CA PHE A 62 -3.02 7.52 7.78
C PHE A 62 -2.83 8.25 6.46
N PHE A 63 -3.91 8.77 5.89
CA PHE A 63 -3.89 9.53 4.65
C PHE A 63 -4.58 10.86 4.87
N ASP A 64 -3.87 11.95 4.60
CA ASP A 64 -4.47 13.28 4.47
C ASP A 64 -5.06 13.37 3.06
N VAL A 65 -6.39 13.40 2.98
CA VAL A 65 -7.13 13.33 1.73
C VAL A 65 -8.08 14.49 1.56
N THR A 66 -8.28 14.95 0.32
CA THR A 66 -9.43 15.78 -0.05
C THR A 66 -10.40 14.97 -0.89
N SER A 67 -11.64 14.87 -0.42
CA SER A 67 -12.76 14.34 -1.20
C SER A 67 -13.43 15.43 -2.02
N PHE A 68 -13.48 15.26 -3.34
CA PHE A 68 -14.19 16.15 -4.26
C PHE A 68 -15.57 15.62 -4.67
N ALA A 69 -16.04 14.56 -4.02
CA ALA A 69 -17.35 13.99 -4.29
C ALA A 69 -18.48 14.88 -3.74
N ASN A 70 -19.64 14.85 -4.37
CA ASN A 70 -20.84 15.56 -3.89
C ASN A 70 -21.60 14.78 -2.81
N ARG A 71 -21.06 13.64 -2.36
CA ARG A 71 -21.68 12.74 -1.38
C ARG A 71 -20.61 12.18 -0.45
N ARG A 72 -21.04 11.74 0.73
CA ARG A 72 -20.17 10.98 1.65
C ARG A 72 -19.98 9.54 1.16
N TYR A 73 -18.82 8.96 1.48
CA TYR A 73 -18.56 7.54 1.31
C TYR A 73 -18.58 6.85 2.68
N ASP A 74 -19.54 5.96 2.88
CA ASP A 74 -19.79 5.26 4.14
C ASP A 74 -19.67 3.73 4.00
N ASN A 75 -19.31 3.25 2.81
CA ASN A 75 -19.17 1.84 2.49
C ASN A 75 -18.05 1.68 1.46
N MET A 76 -16.84 1.44 1.96
CA MET A 76 -15.61 1.43 1.17
C MET A 76 -14.79 0.20 1.52
N ARG A 77 -14.10 -0.35 0.54
CA ARG A 77 -13.29 -1.56 0.72
C ARG A 77 -11.84 -1.29 0.40
N ALA A 78 -10.96 -1.77 1.26
CA ALA A 78 -9.53 -1.75 1.01
C ALA A 78 -9.11 -3.01 0.26
N GLU A 79 -8.52 -2.83 -0.91
CA GLU A 79 -7.87 -3.87 -1.69
C GLU A 79 -6.35 -3.67 -1.57
N VAL A 80 -5.67 -4.70 -1.07
CA VAL A 80 -4.24 -4.63 -0.73
C VAL A 80 -3.48 -5.62 -1.60
N TYR A 81 -2.53 -5.12 -2.37
CA TYR A 81 -1.67 -5.94 -3.22
C TYR A 81 -0.23 -5.82 -2.77
N LEU A 82 0.43 -6.96 -2.57
CA LEU A 82 1.83 -7.00 -2.19
C LEU A 82 2.66 -7.47 -3.39
N TYR A 83 3.79 -6.82 -3.59
CA TYR A 83 4.78 -7.19 -4.58
C TYR A 83 6.15 -7.25 -3.93
N LYS A 84 6.99 -8.19 -4.34
CA LYS A 84 8.41 -8.18 -4.02
C LYS A 84 9.22 -7.71 -5.21
N ARG A 85 10.31 -7.01 -4.95
CA ARG A 85 11.27 -6.70 -6.02
C ARG A 85 11.85 -7.98 -6.57
N ARG A 86 11.87 -8.10 -7.90
CA ARG A 86 12.54 -9.18 -8.62
C ARG A 86 13.68 -8.59 -9.43
N THR A 87 14.79 -9.32 -9.44
CA THR A 87 15.94 -9.09 -10.30
C THR A 87 16.08 -10.27 -11.25
N GLY A 88 16.50 -10.01 -12.48
CA GLY A 88 16.74 -11.05 -13.47
C GLY A 88 17.34 -10.47 -14.75
N TRP A 89 17.61 -11.33 -15.72
CA TRP A 89 18.12 -10.96 -17.05
C TRP A 89 17.40 -9.75 -17.63
N LEU A 90 16.06 -9.70 -17.54
CA LEU A 90 15.23 -8.67 -18.17
C LEU A 90 15.17 -7.36 -17.36
N GLY A 91 16.06 -7.19 -16.37
CA GLY A 91 16.13 -6.03 -15.49
C GLY A 91 15.31 -6.17 -14.21
N CYS A 92 15.00 -5.02 -13.60
CA CYS A 92 14.29 -4.96 -12.34
C CYS A 92 12.77 -4.93 -12.56
N GLY A 93 12.04 -5.71 -11.77
CA GLY A 93 10.57 -5.73 -11.83
C GLY A 93 9.93 -5.92 -10.47
N TRP A 94 8.61 -5.93 -10.48
CA TRP A 94 7.78 -6.25 -9.31
C TRP A 94 7.09 -7.59 -9.55
N LEU A 95 7.33 -8.56 -8.67
CA LEU A 95 6.63 -9.83 -8.69
C LEU A 95 5.46 -9.76 -7.71
N PHE A 96 4.25 -9.93 -8.23
CA PHE A 96 3.05 -10.03 -7.40
C PHE A 96 3.15 -11.21 -6.43
N LEU A 97 2.83 -10.94 -5.18
CA LEU A 97 2.76 -11.93 -4.10
C LEU A 97 1.28 -12.17 -3.78
N PRO A 98 0.72 -13.33 -4.15
CA PRO A 98 -0.68 -13.60 -3.88
C PRO A 98 -0.92 -13.63 -2.38
N THR A 99 -1.83 -12.76 -1.93
CA THR A 99 -2.21 -12.61 -0.54
C THR A 99 -3.33 -13.56 -0.13
N PHE A 100 -4.05 -14.12 -1.11
CA PHE A 100 -5.16 -15.07 -0.94
C PHE A 100 -6.27 -14.62 0.02
N GLY A 101 -6.63 -13.34 0.06
CA GLY A 101 -7.67 -12.85 0.98
C GLY A 101 -7.18 -12.69 2.43
N ILE A 102 -5.87 -12.72 2.66
CA ILE A 102 -5.30 -12.73 4.02
C ILE A 102 -4.93 -11.33 4.52
N ILE A 103 -4.57 -10.40 3.62
CA ILE A 103 -4.34 -8.98 3.97
C ILE A 103 -5.31 -8.04 3.25
N ASP A 104 -6.19 -8.59 2.41
CA ASP A 104 -7.03 -7.89 1.45
C ASP A 104 -8.53 -8.03 1.73
N ASN A 105 -9.30 -7.06 1.23
CA ASN A 105 -10.74 -7.14 0.98
C ASN A 105 -11.64 -7.05 2.23
N TYR A 106 -11.39 -6.05 3.09
CA TYR A 106 -12.25 -5.73 4.23
C TYR A 106 -12.95 -4.37 4.05
N ASP A 107 -14.11 -4.22 4.67
CA ASP A 107 -14.82 -2.95 4.73
C ASP A 107 -14.07 -2.00 5.68
N VAL A 108 -13.59 -0.89 5.14
CA VAL A 108 -12.81 0.10 5.88
C VAL A 108 -13.69 0.86 6.86
N CYS A 109 -15.00 0.91 6.64
CA CYS A 109 -15.95 1.63 7.49
C CYS A 109 -16.53 0.79 8.62
N ASP A 110 -16.26 -0.51 8.65
CA ASP A 110 -16.63 -1.38 9.76
C ASP A 110 -15.82 -1.01 11.02
N ASP A 111 -16.49 -0.45 12.02
CA ASP A 111 -15.92 0.04 13.29
C ASP A 111 -14.77 1.08 13.15
N ASN A 112 -14.71 1.83 12.04
CA ASN A 112 -13.67 2.85 11.81
C ASN A 112 -14.21 4.28 11.95
N LEU A 113 -13.63 5.03 12.88
CA LEU A 113 -13.99 6.42 13.17
C LEU A 113 -13.71 7.39 12.01
N SER A 114 -12.91 6.97 11.02
CA SER A 114 -12.64 7.75 9.80
C SER A 114 -13.85 7.79 8.86
N CYS A 115 -14.83 6.92 9.08
CA CYS A 115 -16.04 6.86 8.28
C CYS A 115 -17.23 7.59 8.94
N PRO A 116 -18.11 8.21 8.14
CA PRO A 116 -18.01 8.29 6.68
C PRO A 116 -17.03 9.36 6.21
N VAL A 117 -16.46 9.19 5.03
CA VAL A 117 -15.61 10.21 4.39
C VAL A 117 -16.49 11.26 3.74
N TYR A 118 -16.42 12.50 4.25
CA TYR A 118 -17.21 13.62 3.79
C TYR A 118 -16.50 14.38 2.66
N PRO A 119 -17.25 15.18 1.86
CA PRO A 119 -16.64 16.16 0.97
C PRO A 119 -15.74 17.14 1.75
N GLY A 120 -14.55 17.44 1.23
CA GLY A 120 -13.56 18.29 1.90
C GLY A 120 -12.28 17.54 2.32
N ARG A 121 -11.38 18.26 3.02
CA ARG A 121 -10.09 17.73 3.49
C ARG A 121 -10.23 17.08 4.86
N GLN A 122 -9.73 15.86 5.03
CA GLN A 122 -9.76 15.10 6.27
C GLN A 122 -8.64 14.07 6.31
N VAL A 123 -8.32 13.56 7.50
CA VAL A 123 -7.43 12.40 7.65
C VAL A 123 -8.29 11.14 7.74
N ILE A 124 -7.92 10.10 6.99
CA ILE A 124 -8.53 8.78 7.07
C ILE A 124 -7.50 7.74 7.50
N GLU A 125 -7.96 6.76 8.27
CA GLU A 125 -7.17 5.63 8.73
C GLU A 125 -7.56 4.34 8.02
N ILE A 126 -6.57 3.57 7.58
CA ILE A 126 -6.71 2.22 7.02
C ILE A 126 -5.82 1.28 7.83
N VAL A 127 -6.41 0.27 8.46
CA VAL A 127 -5.68 -0.71 9.29
C VAL A 127 -5.54 -2.04 8.57
N ILE A 128 -4.32 -2.40 8.17
CA ILE A 128 -4.02 -3.72 7.62
C ILE A 128 -3.75 -4.67 8.77
N ARG A 129 -4.47 -5.80 8.78
CA ARG A 129 -4.37 -6.84 9.81
C ARG A 129 -3.91 -8.17 9.18
N PRO A 130 -2.61 -8.41 9.04
CA PRO A 130 -2.12 -9.68 8.52
C PRO A 130 -2.54 -10.84 9.42
N LYS A 131 -3.15 -11.88 8.84
CA LYS A 131 -3.41 -13.11 9.61
C LYS A 131 -2.09 -13.85 9.83
N ILE A 132 -1.98 -14.55 10.95
CA ILE A 132 -0.78 -15.32 11.36
C ILE A 132 -0.24 -16.24 10.26
N ILE A 133 -1.13 -16.88 9.50
CA ILE A 133 -0.76 -17.79 8.40
C ILE A 133 0.01 -17.06 7.29
N PHE A 134 -0.37 -15.82 6.99
CA PHE A 134 0.31 -15.02 5.98
C PHE A 134 1.73 -14.68 6.41
N SER A 135 1.91 -14.20 7.65
CA SER A 135 3.24 -13.89 8.18
C SER A 135 4.14 -15.15 8.15
N GLY A 136 3.60 -16.32 8.51
CA GLY A 136 4.31 -17.60 8.44
C GLY A 136 4.76 -18.00 7.02
N ILE A 137 3.88 -17.92 6.01
CA ILE A 137 4.22 -18.27 4.61
C ILE A 137 5.24 -17.29 4.05
N PHE A 138 5.03 -15.99 4.25
CA PHE A 138 5.92 -14.97 3.70
C PHE A 138 7.29 -14.96 4.36
N LYS A 139 7.38 -15.30 5.65
CA LYS A 139 8.66 -15.48 6.34
C LYS A 139 9.56 -16.53 5.71
N MET A 140 9.00 -17.61 5.13
CA MET A 140 9.79 -18.64 4.45
C MET A 140 10.42 -18.16 3.15
N ILE A 141 9.79 -17.21 2.46
CA ILE A 141 10.25 -16.66 1.17
C ILE A 141 10.82 -15.25 1.28
N HIS A 142 10.86 -14.69 2.50
CA HIS A 142 11.34 -13.34 2.79
C HIS A 142 12.86 -13.28 2.78
N ASN A 143 13.38 -12.18 2.24
CA ASN A 143 14.80 -11.83 2.32
C ASN A 143 14.90 -10.36 2.77
N LYS A 144 15.67 -10.12 3.84
CA LYS A 144 15.86 -8.79 4.44
C LYS A 144 16.44 -7.74 3.47
N LYS A 145 17.05 -8.18 2.37
CA LYS A 145 17.59 -7.30 1.31
C LYS A 145 16.59 -6.99 0.20
N THR A 146 15.36 -7.51 0.27
CA THR A 146 14.35 -7.34 -0.78
C THR A 146 13.40 -6.19 -0.45
N PRO A 147 13.32 -5.14 -1.29
CA PRO A 147 12.26 -4.15 -1.16
C PRO A 147 10.91 -4.72 -1.57
N TYR A 148 9.87 -4.23 -0.91
CA TYR A 148 8.48 -4.56 -1.17
C TYR A 148 7.72 -3.34 -1.67
N GLN A 149 6.68 -3.62 -2.46
CA GLN A 149 5.71 -2.63 -2.88
C GLN A 149 4.33 -3.07 -2.43
N LEU A 150 3.68 -2.25 -1.62
CA LEU A 150 2.33 -2.44 -1.12
C LEU A 150 1.43 -1.44 -1.85
N VAL A 151 0.42 -1.92 -2.55
CA VAL A 151 -0.59 -1.08 -3.21
C VAL A 151 -1.87 -1.16 -2.40
N ILE A 152 -2.34 -0.02 -1.92
CA ILE A 152 -3.60 0.12 -1.19
C ILE A 152 -4.57 0.85 -2.10
N ARG A 153 -5.63 0.17 -2.49
CA ARG A 153 -6.75 0.75 -3.25
C ARG A 153 -7.97 0.83 -2.37
N LEU A 154 -8.64 1.97 -2.38
CA LEU A 154 -9.95 2.14 -1.76
C LEU A 154 -10.99 2.18 -2.86
N VAL A 155 -11.97 1.29 -2.80
CA VAL A 155 -13.05 1.20 -3.78
C VAL A 155 -14.41 1.40 -3.10
N ASN A 156 -15.36 1.98 -3.82
CA ASN A 156 -16.74 2.08 -3.33
C ASN A 156 -17.44 0.71 -3.45
N ASN A 157 -17.84 0.10 -2.35
CA ASN A 157 -18.52 -1.20 -2.37
C ASN A 157 -19.86 -1.17 -3.13
N ARG A 158 -20.55 -0.02 -3.17
CA ARG A 158 -21.81 0.13 -3.92
C ARG A 158 -21.57 0.21 -5.44
N LYS A 159 -20.36 0.57 -5.86
CA LYS A 159 -19.95 0.64 -7.27
C LYS A 159 -18.47 0.26 -7.37
N PRO A 160 -18.12 -1.05 -7.40
CA PRO A 160 -16.73 -1.50 -7.29
C PRO A 160 -15.80 -1.03 -8.42
N THR A 161 -16.35 -0.58 -9.54
CA THR A 161 -15.58 0.04 -10.63
C THR A 161 -15.18 1.49 -10.35
N GLU A 162 -15.70 2.09 -9.28
CA GLU A 162 -15.33 3.43 -8.79
C GLU A 162 -14.20 3.29 -7.77
N GLU A 163 -12.96 3.40 -8.26
CA GLU A 163 -11.78 3.61 -7.41
C GLU A 163 -11.85 5.00 -6.79
N LEU A 164 -11.69 5.06 -5.46
CA LEU A 164 -11.73 6.27 -4.67
C LEU A 164 -10.32 6.82 -4.43
N MET A 165 -9.37 5.92 -4.14
CA MET A 165 -7.99 6.24 -3.80
C MET A 165 -7.08 5.08 -4.22
N CYS A 166 -5.89 5.38 -4.73
CA CYS A 166 -4.83 4.40 -4.98
C CYS A 166 -3.51 4.96 -4.46
N VAL A 167 -2.89 4.28 -3.49
CA VAL A 167 -1.56 4.64 -2.98
C VAL A 167 -0.63 3.45 -3.05
N VAL A 168 0.58 3.70 -3.50
CA VAL A 168 1.69 2.75 -3.48
C VAL A 168 2.63 3.14 -2.35
N TYR A 169 3.00 2.16 -1.53
CA TYR A 169 4.09 2.21 -0.57
C TYR A 169 5.23 1.33 -1.04
N GLN A 170 6.43 1.88 -1.17
CA GLN A 170 7.65 1.11 -1.32
C GLN A 170 8.39 1.13 0.02
N SER A 171 8.74 -0.03 0.55
CA SER A 171 9.30 -0.16 1.90
C SER A 171 10.04 -1.47 2.13
N LYS A 172 10.74 -1.57 3.26
CA LYS A 172 11.08 -2.85 3.88
C LYS A 172 9.89 -3.35 4.70
N ILE A 173 9.66 -4.66 4.65
CA ILE A 173 8.61 -5.33 5.40
C ILE A 173 9.21 -6.53 6.10
N ASP A 174 8.98 -6.64 7.41
CA ASP A 174 9.29 -7.82 8.21
C ASP A 174 8.01 -8.67 8.37
N PHE A 175 8.15 -10.01 8.35
CA PHE A 175 7.06 -11.00 8.43
C PHE A 175 7.34 -12.06 9.50
#